data_AF-A0A969UH49-F1
#
_entry.id   AF-A0A969UH49-F1
#
_cell.length_a   1.000
_cell.length_b   1.000
_cell.length_c   1.000
_cell.angle_alpha   90.00
_cell.angle_beta   90.00
_cell.angle_gamma   90.00
#
_symmetry.space_group_name_H-M   'P 1'
#
loop_
_entity.id
_entity.type
_entity.pdbx_description
1 polymer ?
#
loop_
_entity_poly.entity_id
_entity_poly.type
_entity_poly.pdbx_seq_one_letter_code
_entity_poly.pdbx_strand_id
1 'polypeptide(L)'
;MFRVNTGYERWWEGRKCFREVVNHSRDLARQAASFINDYYLAEKFLRWVVVSVVMLKQHVREETWVDEVRGILNDEAVNYLDSCRNKALAVCHRMSEIVHEAVASRAMVPDLLPVFDLNISDAVNSIGTCEMCEITTPSYLALQ
;
A
#
# COMPACT_ATOMS: atom_id res chain seq x y z
N MET A 1 -20.66 -26.10 17.52
CA MET A 1 -20.59 -25.81 16.06
C MET A 1 -20.48 -24.31 15.73
N PHE A 2 -21.03 -23.38 16.53
CA PHE A 2 -20.95 -21.94 16.24
C PHE A 2 -19.52 -21.30 16.30
N ARG A 3 -18.62 -21.78 17.16
CA ARG A 3 -17.26 -21.20 17.31
C ARG A 3 -16.31 -21.45 16.14
N VAL A 4 -16.45 -22.57 15.44
CA VAL A 4 -15.57 -22.93 14.31
C VAL A 4 -15.94 -22.14 13.05
N ASN A 5 -17.23 -21.84 12.87
CA ASN A 5 -17.73 -21.10 11.71
C ASN A 5 -17.26 -19.63 11.72
N THR A 6 -17.30 -18.98 12.88
CA THR A 6 -16.84 -17.59 13.03
C THR A 6 -15.33 -17.45 12.82
N GLY A 7 -14.53 -18.45 13.23
CA GLY A 7 -13.08 -18.45 12.98
C GLY A 7 -12.73 -18.59 11.49
N TYR A 8 -13.46 -19.45 10.77
CA TYR A 8 -13.27 -19.63 9.33
C TYR A 8 -13.69 -18.40 8.52
N GLU A 9 -14.83 -17.79 8.83
CA GLU A 9 -15.28 -16.55 8.20
C GLU A 9 -14.26 -15.42 8.38
N ARG A 10 -13.68 -15.26 9.58
CA ARG A 10 -12.61 -14.27 9.86
C ARG A 10 -11.37 -14.49 8.98
N TRP A 11 -10.86 -15.72 8.95
CA TRP A 11 -9.70 -16.05 8.12
C TRP A 11 -9.98 -15.82 6.63
N TRP A 12 -11.20 -16.14 6.20
CA TRP A 12 -11.61 -15.95 4.82
C TRP A 12 -11.72 -14.46 4.45
N GLU A 13 -12.32 -13.63 5.30
CA GLU A 13 -12.38 -12.18 5.08
C GLU A 13 -10.97 -11.58 5.02
N GLY A 14 -10.08 -11.87 5.98
CA GLY A 14 -8.70 -11.39 5.93
C GLY A 14 -7.96 -11.79 4.64
N ARG A 15 -8.20 -13.00 4.13
CA ARG A 15 -7.65 -13.44 2.83
C ARG A 15 -8.22 -12.68 1.65
N LYS A 16 -9.49 -12.25 1.69
CA LYS A 16 -10.07 -11.37 0.66
C LYS A 16 -9.42 -10.00 0.72
N CYS A 17 -9.32 -9.39 1.91
CA CYS A 17 -8.70 -8.06 2.10
C CYS A 17 -7.26 -8.08 1.52
N PHE A 18 -6.46 -9.10 1.83
CA PHE A 18 -5.09 -9.22 1.29
C PHE A 18 -5.03 -9.55 -0.21
N ARG A 19 -5.99 -10.33 -0.75
CA ARG A 19 -6.07 -10.59 -2.20
C ARG A 19 -6.29 -9.29 -2.97
N GLU A 20 -7.11 -8.40 -2.43
CA GLU A 20 -7.40 -7.09 -3.02
C GLU A 20 -6.13 -6.21 -3.06
N VAL A 21 -5.38 -6.13 -1.97
CA VAL A 21 -4.07 -5.44 -1.92
C VAL A 21 -3.11 -5.93 -3.01
N VAL A 22 -3.03 -7.25 -3.21
CA VAL A 22 -2.18 -7.84 -4.24
C VAL A 22 -2.66 -7.49 -5.66
N ASN A 23 -3.97 -7.35 -5.87
CA ASN A 23 -4.50 -6.94 -7.17
C ASN A 23 -4.18 -5.48 -7.47
N HIS A 24 -4.39 -4.58 -6.50
CA HIS A 24 -4.10 -3.15 -6.66
C HIS A 24 -2.62 -2.88 -6.89
N SER A 25 -1.74 -3.54 -6.12
CA SER A 25 -0.29 -3.44 -6.34
C SER A 25 0.14 -3.90 -7.74
N ARG A 26 -0.47 -4.97 -8.28
CA ARG A 26 -0.23 -5.41 -9.66
C ARG A 26 -0.71 -4.41 -10.68
N ASP A 27 -1.87 -3.80 -10.46
CA ASP A 27 -2.42 -2.83 -11.41
C ASP A 27 -1.59 -1.55 -11.44
N LEU A 28 -1.22 -1.03 -10.27
CA LEU A 28 -0.29 0.09 -10.12
C LEU A 28 1.06 -0.20 -10.79
N ALA A 29 1.63 -1.39 -10.55
CA ALA A 29 2.89 -1.77 -11.17
C ALA A 29 2.80 -1.88 -12.69
N ARG A 30 1.73 -2.51 -13.21
CA ARG A 30 1.46 -2.63 -14.64
C ARG A 30 1.31 -1.26 -15.29
N GLN A 31 0.55 -0.37 -14.67
CA GLN A 31 0.33 0.98 -15.20
C GLN A 31 1.61 1.80 -15.21
N ALA A 32 2.36 1.82 -14.10
CA ALA A 32 3.64 2.52 -14.02
C ALA A 32 4.62 2.06 -15.11
N ALA A 33 4.77 0.73 -15.26
CA ALA A 33 5.65 0.14 -16.26
C ALA A 33 5.20 0.39 -17.72
N SER A 34 3.91 0.68 -17.95
CA SER A 34 3.37 0.88 -19.30
C SER A 34 3.26 2.35 -19.71
N PHE A 35 3.01 3.25 -18.76
CA PHE A 35 2.59 4.62 -19.04
C PHE A 35 3.58 5.68 -18.57
N ILE A 36 4.51 5.36 -17.66
CA ILE A 36 5.62 6.24 -17.31
C ILE A 36 6.78 5.92 -18.25
N ASN A 37 7.11 6.84 -19.15
CA ASN A 37 8.13 6.66 -20.18
C ASN A 37 9.56 6.88 -19.65
N ASP A 38 9.71 7.46 -18.46
CA ASP A 38 10.99 7.59 -17.78
C ASP A 38 11.25 6.34 -16.93
N TYR A 39 12.29 5.59 -17.29
CA TYR A 39 12.66 4.34 -16.62
C TYR A 39 12.92 4.53 -15.11
N TYR A 40 13.64 5.60 -14.73
CA TYR A 40 14.00 5.83 -13.34
C TYR A 40 12.80 6.25 -12.51
N LEU A 41 11.88 7.06 -13.05
CA LEU A 41 10.62 7.38 -12.38
C LEU A 41 9.71 6.16 -12.24
N ALA A 42 9.62 5.33 -13.29
CA ALA A 42 8.86 4.09 -13.24
C ALA A 42 9.44 3.12 -12.18
N GLU A 43 10.76 2.94 -12.16
CA GLU A 43 11.46 2.12 -11.17
C GLU A 43 11.26 2.66 -9.73
N LYS A 44 11.40 3.98 -9.54
CA LYS A 44 11.13 4.65 -8.27
C LYS A 44 9.72 4.37 -7.80
N PHE A 45 8.71 4.54 -8.67
CA PHE A 45 7.31 4.25 -8.35
C PHE A 45 7.10 2.78 -7.95
N LEU A 46 7.67 1.84 -8.71
CA LEU A 46 7.58 0.39 -8.43
C LEU A 46 8.18 0.02 -7.06
N ARG A 47 9.28 0.67 -6.65
CA ARG A 47 9.83 0.49 -5.30
C ARG A 47 8.82 0.90 -4.23
N TRP A 48 8.11 2.02 -4.42
CA TRP A 48 7.04 2.43 -3.51
C TRP A 48 5.85 1.46 -3.52
N VAL A 49 5.53 0.83 -4.66
CA VAL A 49 4.50 -0.23 -4.73
C VAL A 49 4.86 -1.44 -3.89
N VAL A 50 6.12 -1.84 -3.86
CA VAL A 50 6.59 -2.92 -2.97
C VAL A 50 6.47 -2.49 -1.51
N VAL A 51 6.93 -1.26 -1.21
CA VAL A 51 6.91 -0.69 0.13
C VAL A 51 5.48 -0.55 0.67
N SER A 52 4.48 -0.26 -0.16
CA SER A 52 3.09 -0.12 0.31
C SER A 52 2.56 -1.42 0.92
N VAL A 53 2.87 -2.56 0.31
CA VAL A 53 2.49 -3.88 0.83
C VAL A 53 3.20 -4.19 2.14
N VAL A 54 4.49 -3.85 2.26
CA VAL A 54 5.28 -4.05 3.50
C VAL A 54 4.75 -3.17 4.63
N MET A 55 4.51 -1.88 4.36
CA MET A 55 3.98 -0.95 5.35
C MET A 55 2.55 -1.28 5.76
N LEU A 56 1.70 -1.72 4.83
CA LEU A 56 0.35 -2.18 5.17
C LEU A 56 0.40 -3.43 6.05
N LYS A 57 1.27 -4.40 5.73
CA LYS A 57 1.47 -5.59 6.57
C LYS A 57 1.86 -5.21 7.99
N GLN A 58 2.77 -4.25 8.16
CA GLN A 58 3.20 -3.79 9.48
C GLN A 58 2.10 -3.02 10.20
N HIS A 59 1.39 -2.16 9.47
CA HIS A 59 0.26 -1.40 10.00
C HIS A 59 -0.82 -2.29 10.63
N VAL A 60 -1.22 -3.37 9.93
CA VAL A 60 -2.22 -4.36 10.41
C VAL A 60 -1.68 -5.24 11.55
N ARG A 61 -0.39 -5.17 11.85
CA ARG A 61 0.25 -5.88 12.97
C ARG A 61 0.58 -4.95 14.13
N GLU A 62 0.19 -3.68 14.04
CA GLU A 62 0.59 -2.62 14.97
C GLU A 62 2.13 -2.48 15.09
N GLU A 63 2.86 -2.87 14.04
CA GLU A 63 4.32 -2.75 13.94
C GLU A 63 4.70 -1.41 13.28
N THR A 64 5.86 -0.84 13.64
CA THR A 64 6.33 0.47 13.13
C THR A 64 7.70 0.44 12.47
N TRP A 65 8.28 -0.76 12.27
CA TRP A 65 9.67 -0.92 11.89
C TRP A 65 9.93 -0.69 10.40
N VAL A 66 10.62 0.40 10.05
CA VAL A 66 11.01 0.66 8.65
C VAL A 66 12.24 -0.13 8.17
N ASP A 67 12.80 -1.01 9.00
CA ASP A 67 14.03 -1.74 8.65
C ASP A 67 13.85 -2.70 7.47
N GLU A 68 12.66 -3.28 7.29
CA GLU A 68 12.37 -4.16 6.14
C GLU A 68 12.43 -3.44 4.79
N VAL A 69 12.32 -2.10 4.77
CA VAL A 69 12.37 -1.31 3.53
C VAL A 69 13.74 -0.67 3.29
N ARG A 70 14.66 -0.79 4.26
CA ARG A 70 16.07 -0.41 4.06
C ARG A 70 16.68 -1.30 2.98
N GLY A 71 17.16 -0.69 1.90
CA GLY A 71 17.67 -1.39 0.71
C GLY A 71 16.70 -1.43 -0.46
N ILE A 72 15.40 -1.20 -0.24
CA ILE A 72 14.44 -0.90 -1.31
C ILE A 72 14.41 0.61 -1.56
N LEU A 73 14.40 1.38 -0.47
CA LEU A 73 14.42 2.84 -0.45
C LEU A 73 15.80 3.37 -0.04
N ASN A 74 16.08 4.62 -0.43
CA ASN A 74 17.24 5.38 0.06
C ASN A 74 16.99 5.90 1.49
N ASP A 75 18.05 6.31 2.18
CA ASP A 75 17.96 6.77 3.58
C ASP A 75 17.03 7.98 3.77
N GLU A 76 16.97 8.88 2.78
CA GLU A 76 16.06 10.03 2.81
C GLU A 76 14.59 9.59 2.83
N ALA A 77 14.21 8.65 1.96
CA ALA A 77 12.86 8.11 1.90
C ALA A 77 12.50 7.28 3.15
N VAL A 78 13.47 6.57 3.72
CA VAL A 78 13.27 5.85 4.99
C VAL A 78 13.02 6.85 6.12
N ASN A 79 13.81 7.92 6.22
CA ASN A 79 13.63 8.96 7.23
C ASN A 79 12.28 9.69 7.07
N TYR A 80 11.85 9.94 5.83
CA TYR A 80 10.52 10.47 5.55
C TYR A 80 9.42 9.55 6.11
N LEU A 81 9.49 8.25 5.86
CA LEU A 81 8.52 7.29 6.40
C LEU A 81 8.57 7.23 7.93
N ASP A 82 9.75 7.29 8.53
CA ASP A 82 9.89 7.23 9.98
C ASP A 82 9.26 8.43 10.68
N SER A 83 9.36 9.62 10.06
CA SER A 83 8.70 10.84 10.53
C SER A 83 7.16 10.80 10.46
N CYS A 84 6.59 9.88 9.68
CA CYS A 84 5.16 9.79 9.46
C CYS A 84 4.48 8.86 10.48
N ARG A 85 3.35 9.32 11.02
CA ARG A 85 2.50 8.50 11.93
C ARG A 85 1.86 7.33 11.19
N ASN A 86 1.21 7.59 10.07
CA ASN A 86 0.64 6.55 9.21
C ASN A 86 1.58 6.31 8.02
N LYS A 87 2.43 5.30 8.16
CA LYS A 87 3.46 4.95 7.17
C LYS A 87 2.84 4.43 5.87
N ALA A 88 1.78 3.60 5.96
CA ALA A 88 1.10 3.06 4.79
C ALA A 88 0.45 4.17 3.93
N LEU A 89 -0.16 5.17 4.57
CA LEU A 89 -0.71 6.33 3.87
C LEU A 89 0.38 7.23 3.29
N ALA A 90 1.49 7.44 4.02
CA ALA A 90 2.63 8.21 3.52
C ALA A 90 3.24 7.62 2.25
N VAL A 91 3.23 6.29 2.12
CA VAL A 91 3.63 5.61 0.88
C VAL A 91 2.71 5.95 -0.29
N CYS A 92 1.38 5.87 -0.09
CA CYS A 92 0.41 6.23 -1.13
C CYS A 92 0.54 7.70 -1.54
N HIS A 93 0.77 8.59 -0.57
CA HIS A 93 1.04 10.00 -0.87
C HIS A 93 2.29 10.15 -1.75
N ARG A 94 3.38 9.45 -1.43
CA ARG A 94 4.61 9.50 -2.21
C ARG A 94 4.43 8.94 -3.62
N MET A 95 3.57 7.95 -3.81
CA MET A 95 3.18 7.49 -5.15
C MET A 95 2.51 8.60 -5.95
N SER A 96 1.55 9.32 -5.36
CA SER A 96 0.88 10.45 -6.04
C SER A 96 1.88 11.53 -6.43
N GLU A 97 2.84 11.88 -5.57
CA GLU A 97 3.90 12.83 -5.90
C GLU A 97 4.72 12.40 -7.11
N ILE A 98 5.09 11.12 -7.21
CA ILE A 98 5.85 10.59 -8.35
C ILE A 98 5.03 10.63 -9.64
N VAL A 99 3.73 10.35 -9.58
CA VAL A 99 2.84 10.46 -10.75
C VAL A 99 2.73 11.91 -11.21
N HIS A 100 2.60 12.86 -10.27
CA HIS A 100 2.63 14.29 -10.59
C HIS A 100 3.99 14.71 -11.20
N GLU A 101 5.10 14.22 -10.66
CA GLU A 101 6.45 14.43 -11.21
C GLU A 101 6.56 13.89 -12.65
N ALA A 102 5.99 12.72 -12.94
CA ALA A 102 5.97 12.12 -14.27
C ALA A 102 5.15 12.95 -15.28
N VAL A 103 4.01 13.53 -14.86
CA VAL A 103 3.25 14.45 -15.73
C VAL A 103 4.01 15.75 -15.97
N ALA A 104 4.56 16.35 -14.91
CA ALA A 104 5.27 17.63 -14.99
C ALA A 104 6.53 17.56 -15.87
N SER A 105 7.25 16.44 -15.81
CA SER A 105 8.42 16.14 -16.64
C SER A 105 8.07 15.69 -18.06
N ARG A 106 6.79 15.57 -18.42
CA ARG A 106 6.28 15.00 -19.68
C ARG A 106 6.68 13.54 -19.91
N ALA A 107 7.05 12.83 -18.85
CA ALA A 107 7.28 11.38 -18.87
C ALA A 107 5.97 10.58 -18.93
N MET A 108 4.82 11.19 -18.62
CA MET A 108 3.50 10.58 -18.71
C MET A 108 2.48 11.54 -19.34
N VAL A 109 1.49 11.01 -20.05
CA VAL A 109 0.39 11.79 -20.63
C VAL A 109 -0.54 12.30 -19.50
N PRO A 110 -0.90 13.60 -19.45
CA PRO A 110 -1.74 14.16 -18.39
C PRO A 110 -3.11 13.48 -18.22
N ASP A 111 -3.71 13.01 -19.31
CA ASP A 111 -5.03 12.38 -19.31
C ASP A 111 -5.08 11.06 -18.52
N LEU A 112 -3.92 10.46 -18.23
CA LEU A 112 -3.80 9.24 -17.42
C LEU A 112 -3.75 9.54 -15.92
N LEU A 113 -3.54 10.81 -15.52
CA LEU A 113 -3.44 11.20 -14.12
C LEU A 113 -4.67 10.79 -13.28
N PRO A 114 -5.92 11.03 -13.72
CA PRO A 114 -7.10 10.62 -12.95
C PRO A 114 -7.21 9.09 -12.78
N VAL A 115 -6.73 8.33 -13.77
CA VAL A 115 -6.74 6.86 -13.72
C VAL A 115 -5.74 6.34 -12.70
N PHE A 116 -4.54 6.93 -12.65
CA PHE A 116 -3.55 6.59 -11.62
C PHE A 116 -4.02 6.99 -10.22
N ASP A 117 -4.60 8.19 -10.08
CA ASP A 117 -5.08 8.69 -8.78
C ASP A 117 -6.23 7.83 -8.22
N LEU A 118 -7.13 7.35 -9.08
CA LEU A 118 -8.16 6.39 -8.69
C LEU A 118 -7.55 5.09 -8.16
N ASN A 119 -6.56 4.55 -8.84
CA ASN A 119 -5.91 3.31 -8.41
C ASN A 119 -5.09 3.47 -7.13
N ILE A 120 -4.48 4.63 -6.91
CA ILE A 120 -3.83 4.97 -5.65
C ILE A 120 -4.89 5.10 -4.55
N SER A 121 -6.04 5.72 -4.84
CA SER A 121 -7.17 5.81 -3.92
C SER A 121 -7.71 4.42 -3.53
N ASP A 122 -7.76 3.48 -4.46
CA ASP A 122 -8.14 2.09 -4.17
C ASP A 122 -7.12 1.36 -3.27
N ALA A 123 -5.82 1.66 -3.44
CA ALA A 123 -4.79 1.19 -2.52
C ALA A 123 -4.96 1.80 -1.12
N VAL A 124 -5.35 3.08 -1.01
CA VAL A 124 -5.67 3.72 0.28
C VAL A 124 -6.92 3.09 0.90
N ASN A 125 -7.98 2.84 0.12
CA ASN A 125 -9.18 2.16 0.58
C ASN A 125 -8.85 0.77 1.15
N SER A 126 -7.91 0.06 0.54
CA SER A 126 -7.45 -1.25 1.03
C SER A 126 -6.81 -1.18 2.42
N ILE A 127 -6.18 -0.06 2.79
CA ILE A 127 -5.67 0.16 4.15
C ILE A 127 -6.85 0.15 5.14
N GLY A 128 -7.87 0.97 4.87
CA GLY A 128 -9.06 1.06 5.72
C GLY A 128 -9.86 -0.26 5.76
N THR A 129 -9.96 -0.97 4.64
CA THR A 129 -10.55 -2.31 4.60
C THR A 129 -9.79 -3.26 5.53
N CYS A 130 -8.45 -3.27 5.49
CA CYS A 130 -7.65 -4.13 6.36
C CYS A 130 -7.78 -3.75 7.85
N GLU A 131 -7.83 -2.45 8.17
CA GLU A 131 -8.10 -1.96 9.54
C GLU A 131 -9.47 -2.43 10.05
N MET A 132 -10.50 -2.41 9.20
CA MET A 132 -11.82 -2.94 9.55
C MET A 132 -11.78 -4.46 9.75
N CYS A 133 -11.05 -5.17 8.88
CA CYS A 133 -10.80 -6.61 9.01
C CYS A 133 -10.06 -6.93 10.34
N GLU A 134 -9.27 -5.99 10.89
CA GLU A 134 -8.56 -6.08 12.17
C GLU A 134 -9.45 -5.74 13.39
N ILE A 135 -10.10 -4.58 13.40
CA ILE A 135 -10.94 -4.09 14.52
C ILE A 135 -12.15 -4.99 14.77
N THR A 136 -12.76 -5.52 13.70
CA THR A 136 -13.88 -6.48 13.82
C THR A 136 -13.43 -7.83 14.40
N THR A 137 -12.12 -8.04 14.55
CA THR A 137 -11.48 -9.16 15.25
C THR A 137 -10.83 -8.71 16.56
N PRO A 138 -11.59 -8.57 17.67
CA PRO A 138 -10.94 -8.60 18.97
C PRO A 138 -10.26 -9.96 19.12
N SER A 139 -8.93 -9.93 19.29
CA SER A 139 -8.18 -11.09 19.75
C SER A 139 -8.75 -11.44 21.13
N TYR A 140 -9.24 -12.67 21.29
CA TYR A 140 -9.73 -13.15 22.60
C TYR A 140 -8.63 -13.13 23.68
N LEU A 141 -7.38 -12.87 23.30
CA LEU A 141 -6.23 -12.65 24.17
C LEU A 141 -6.28 -11.32 24.94
N ALA A 142 -7.12 -10.35 24.53
CA ALA A 142 -7.30 -9.10 25.27
C ALA A 142 -8.34 -9.20 26.41
N LEU A 143 -8.91 -10.39 26.67
CA LEU A 143 -9.92 -10.64 27.71
C LEU A 143 -9.49 -11.73 28.72
N GLN A 144 -8.20 -12.02 28.83
CA GLN A 144 -7.61 -12.84 29.91
C GLN A 144 -6.49 -12.07 30.58
#